data_AF-A0A7C6G0J2-F1
#
_entry.id   AF-A0A7C6G0J2-F1
#
_cell.length_a   1.000
_cell.length_b   1.000
_cell.length_c   1.000
_cell.angle_alpha   90.00
_cell.angle_beta   90.00
_cell.angle_gamma   90.00
#
_symmetry.space_group_name_H-M   'P 1'
#
loop_
_entity.id
_entity.type
_entity.pdbx_description
1 polymer ?
#
loop_
_entity_poly.entity_id
_entity_poly.type
_entity_poly.pdbx_seq_one_letter_code
_entity_poly.pdbx_strand_id
1 'polypeptide(L)'
;MKHFSDSTIGVHIRRTDNVYAIKNSPSELFYKNIEKEIKENDDVKFYVATDSERELKELIKRYGEKIIYQTECVRSRVTSDGIKSAMIDLFLLSKTQKILGSDWSAFSATAAKLGRIELIKMLK
;
A
#
# COMPACT_ATOMS: atom_id res chain seq x y z
N MET A 1 19.83 -0.62 1.46
CA MET A 1 18.77 0.40 1.24
C MET A 1 17.69 -0.26 0.39
N LYS A 2 16.40 -0.14 0.72
CA LYS A 2 15.35 -0.84 -0.05
C LYS A 2 14.99 0.00 -1.27
N HIS A 3 15.31 -0.51 -2.46
CA HIS A 3 15.08 0.18 -3.73
C HIS A 3 13.83 -0.33 -4.45
N PHE A 4 13.16 0.58 -5.14
CA PHE A 4 12.15 0.27 -6.14
C PHE A 4 12.79 -0.46 -7.32
N SER A 5 11.99 -1.28 -7.97
CA SER A 5 12.27 -1.99 -9.22
C SER A 5 11.03 -1.92 -10.11
N ASP A 6 11.17 -2.30 -11.38
CA ASP A 6 10.03 -2.41 -12.31
C ASP A 6 9.00 -3.48 -11.88
N SER A 7 9.39 -4.36 -10.95
CA SER A 7 8.52 -5.35 -10.30
C SER A 7 7.90 -4.88 -8.99
N THR A 8 8.14 -3.64 -8.54
CA THR A 8 7.59 -3.17 -7.26
C THR A 8 6.07 -2.97 -7.37
N ILE A 9 5.33 -3.59 -6.45
CA ILE A 9 3.86 -3.50 -6.37
C ILE A 9 3.47 -2.55 -5.24
N GLY A 10 2.52 -1.66 -5.50
CA GLY A 10 1.94 -0.78 -4.48
C GLY A 10 0.90 -1.53 -3.65
N VAL A 11 0.93 -1.34 -2.34
CA VAL A 11 -0.06 -1.88 -1.41
C VAL A 11 -0.63 -0.72 -0.61
N HIS A 12 -1.89 -0.41 -0.84
CA HIS A 12 -2.59 0.64 -0.11
C HIS A 12 -3.70 0.05 0.76
N ILE A 13 -3.46 0.04 2.07
CA ILE A 13 -4.37 -0.52 3.07
C ILE A 13 -4.97 0.62 3.90
N ARG A 14 -6.27 0.85 3.72
CA ARG A 14 -7.05 1.83 4.48
C ARG A 14 -7.75 1.15 5.67
N ARG A 15 -7.52 1.67 6.87
CA ARG A 15 -8.18 1.21 8.12
C ARG A 15 -8.83 2.41 8.80
N THR A 16 -8.32 2.80 9.97
CA THR A 16 -8.79 3.87 10.86
C THR A 16 -10.32 4.01 10.89
N ASP A 17 -10.83 5.17 10.50
CA ASP A 17 -12.26 5.53 10.52
C ASP A 17 -13.10 4.88 9.41
N ASN A 18 -12.48 4.14 8.49
CA ASN A 18 -13.15 3.61 7.31
C ASN A 18 -13.69 2.19 7.55
N VAL A 19 -14.84 2.14 8.24
CA VAL A 19 -15.56 0.90 8.56
C VAL A 19 -15.86 0.05 7.32
N TYR A 20 -16.17 0.69 6.18
CA TYR A 20 -16.44 -0.01 4.92
C TYR A 20 -15.21 -0.69 4.35
N ALA A 21 -14.06 0.01 4.29
CA ALA A 21 -12.80 -0.57 3.83
C ALA A 21 -12.34 -1.72 4.73
N ILE A 22 -12.54 -1.60 6.05
CA ILE A 22 -12.22 -2.68 7.01
C ILE A 22 -13.10 -3.91 6.74
N LYS A 23 -14.40 -3.71 6.52
CA LYS A 23 -15.36 -4.81 6.29
C LYS A 23 -15.14 -5.51 4.94
N ASN A 24 -14.93 -4.74 3.89
CA ASN A 24 -14.93 -5.21 2.50
C ASN A 24 -13.53 -5.54 1.97
N SER A 25 -12.48 -4.96 2.56
CA SER A 25 -11.08 -5.17 2.18
C SER A 25 -10.24 -5.62 3.38
N PRO A 26 -10.54 -6.79 3.97
CA PRO A 26 -9.82 -7.28 5.13
C PRO A 26 -8.38 -7.64 4.78
N SER A 27 -7.49 -7.63 5.76
CA SER A 27 -6.03 -7.78 5.53
C SER A 27 -5.68 -9.12 4.90
N GLU A 28 -6.46 -10.16 5.15
CA GLU A 28 -6.28 -11.49 4.59
C GLU A 28 -6.31 -11.50 3.05
N LEU A 29 -7.10 -10.61 2.43
CA LEU A 29 -7.11 -10.48 0.96
C LEU A 29 -5.77 -9.94 0.46
N PHE A 30 -5.18 -8.99 1.17
CA PHE A 30 -3.87 -8.44 0.82
C PHE A 30 -2.77 -9.49 1.00
N TYR A 31 -2.78 -10.24 2.11
CA TYR A 31 -1.81 -11.30 2.36
C TYR A 31 -1.84 -12.37 1.27
N LYS A 32 -3.04 -12.85 0.91
CA LYS A 32 -3.20 -13.85 -0.15
C LYS A 32 -2.67 -13.36 -1.50
N ASN A 33 -2.92 -12.10 -1.85
CA ASN A 33 -2.41 -11.53 -3.10
C ASN A 33 -0.89 -11.32 -3.05
N ILE A 34 -0.34 -10.79 -1.96
CA ILE A 34 1.11 -10.66 -1.76
C ILE A 34 1.80 -12.02 -1.93
N GLU A 35 1.26 -13.07 -1.30
CA GLU A 35 1.81 -14.43 -1.42
C GLU A 35 1.71 -14.99 -2.84
N LYS A 36 0.66 -14.65 -3.58
CA LYS A 36 0.54 -15.01 -5.00
C LYS A 36 1.62 -14.32 -5.83
N GLU A 37 1.80 -13.01 -5.67
CA GLU A 37 2.81 -12.24 -6.41
C GLU A 37 4.24 -12.72 -6.09
N ILE A 38 4.53 -13.09 -4.84
CA ILE A 38 5.82 -13.68 -4.44
C ILE A 38 6.05 -15.03 -5.13
N LYS A 39 5.01 -15.86 -5.28
CA LYS A 39 5.14 -17.15 -5.99
C LYS A 39 5.40 -16.97 -7.48
N GLU A 40 4.87 -15.91 -8.08
CA GLU A 40 5.06 -15.59 -9.50
C GLU A 40 6.43 -14.93 -9.75
N ASN A 41 6.92 -14.12 -8.80
CA ASN A 41 8.22 -13.47 -8.87
C ASN A 41 8.82 -13.31 -7.47
N ASP A 42 9.85 -14.10 -7.14
CA ASP A 42 10.46 -14.02 -5.81
C ASP A 42 11.20 -12.68 -5.57
N ASP A 43 11.65 -11.98 -6.61
CA ASP A 43 12.29 -10.67 -6.47
C ASP A 43 11.30 -9.51 -6.31
N VAL A 44 10.00 -9.80 -6.27
CA VAL A 44 8.95 -8.78 -6.07
C VAL A 44 9.12 -8.07 -4.72
N LYS A 45 8.87 -6.77 -4.73
CA LYS A 45 8.83 -5.93 -3.52
C LYS A 45 7.51 -5.18 -3.45
N PHE A 46 7.13 -4.79 -2.25
CA PHE A 46 5.86 -4.15 -1.98
C PHE A 46 6.08 -2.80 -1.30
N TYR A 47 5.68 -1.70 -1.95
CA TYR A 47 5.60 -0.41 -1.28
C TYR A 47 4.28 -0.32 -0.53
N VAL A 48 4.34 -0.20 0.80
CA VAL A 48 3.16 -0.19 1.67
C VAL A 48 2.85 1.24 2.14
N ALA A 49 1.68 1.72 1.74
CA ALA A 49 1.06 2.93 2.26
C ALA A 49 -0.17 2.55 3.11
N THR A 50 -0.16 2.91 4.39
CA THR A 50 -1.27 2.64 5.30
C THR A 50 -1.33 3.65 6.45
N ASP A 51 -2.56 3.95 6.85
CA ASP A 51 -2.85 4.74 8.05
C ASP A 51 -2.85 3.92 9.35
N SER A 52 -2.49 2.64 9.29
CA SER A 52 -2.40 1.74 10.44
C SER A 52 -0.97 1.24 10.66
N GLU A 53 -0.34 1.68 11.74
CA GLU A 53 0.97 1.16 12.15
C GLU A 53 0.95 -0.34 12.42
N ARG A 54 -0.19 -0.86 12.91
CA ARG A 54 -0.37 -2.29 13.17
C ARG A 54 -0.27 -3.10 11.86
N GLU A 55 -0.92 -2.64 10.80
CA GLU A 55 -0.86 -3.32 9.49
C GLU A 55 0.56 -3.29 8.92
N LEU A 56 1.23 -2.13 9.01
CA LEU A 56 2.61 -2.01 8.54
C LEU A 56 3.55 -2.96 9.31
N LYS A 57 3.45 -3.00 10.64
CA LYS A 57 4.27 -3.90 11.47
C LYS A 57 4.00 -5.37 11.15
N GLU A 58 2.74 -5.75 10.93
CA GLU A 58 2.37 -7.12 10.59
C GLU A 58 2.92 -7.53 9.21
N LEU A 59 2.84 -6.64 8.21
CA LEU A 59 3.42 -6.89 6.89
C LEU A 59 4.94 -7.01 6.95
N ILE A 60 5.62 -6.13 7.70
CA ILE A 60 7.08 -6.22 7.91
C ILE A 60 7.44 -7.53 8.60
N LYS A 61 6.67 -7.94 9.62
CA LYS A 61 6.89 -9.22 10.32
C LYS A 61 6.76 -10.42 9.39
N ARG A 62 5.78 -10.40 8.47
CA ARG A 62 5.50 -11.51 7.55
C ARG A 62 6.48 -11.60 6.38
N TYR A 63 6.82 -10.46 5.78
CA TYR A 63 7.50 -10.42 4.48
C TYR A 63 8.86 -9.70 4.52
N GLY A 64 9.26 -9.18 5.68
CA GLY A 64 10.62 -8.72 5.97
C GLY A 64 11.19 -7.73 4.97
N GLU A 65 12.23 -8.15 4.25
CA GLU A 65 12.95 -7.30 3.31
C GLU A 65 12.16 -6.94 2.06
N LYS A 66 11.10 -7.70 1.74
CA LYS A 66 10.22 -7.41 0.58
C LYS A 66 9.34 -6.18 0.81
N ILE A 67 9.19 -5.69 2.05
CA ILE A 67 8.36 -4.51 2.37
C ILE A 67 9.17 -3.22 2.32
N ILE A 68 8.78 -2.29 1.44
CA ILE A 68 9.27 -0.92 1.36
C ILE A 68 8.22 -0.01 2.00
N TYR A 69 8.64 0.97 2.79
CA TYR A 69 7.74 1.91 3.45
C TYR A 69 8.46 3.22 3.76
N GLN A 70 7.70 4.29 3.97
CA GLN A 70 8.22 5.57 4.42
C GLN A 70 8.61 5.49 5.91
N THR A 71 9.89 5.68 6.23
CA THR A 71 10.42 5.63 7.62
C THR A 71 10.03 6.84 8.45
N GLU A 72 10.02 8.03 7.84
CA GLU A 72 9.65 9.30 8.47
C GLU A 72 8.22 9.70 8.07
N CYS A 73 7.25 8.87 8.45
CA CYS A 73 5.84 9.04 8.09
C CYS A 73 5.04 9.64 9.25
N VAL A 74 4.49 10.84 9.06
CA VAL A 74 3.53 11.43 9.99
C VAL A 74 2.11 11.04 9.56
N ARG A 75 1.43 10.22 10.36
CA ARG A 75 0.06 9.75 10.07
C ARG A 75 -1.00 10.69 10.62
N SER A 76 -1.09 11.89 10.05
CA SER A 76 -2.08 12.91 10.45
C SER A 76 -2.79 13.49 9.23
N ARG A 77 -4.09 13.75 9.37
CA ARG A 77 -4.91 14.39 8.33
C ARG A 77 -4.92 15.91 8.38
N VAL A 78 -4.43 16.49 9.48
CA VAL A 78 -4.61 17.92 9.78
C VAL A 78 -3.31 18.70 9.92
N THR A 79 -2.17 18.01 10.00
CA THR A 79 -0.86 18.66 10.09
C THR A 79 -0.22 18.77 8.72
N SER A 80 0.56 19.83 8.50
CA SER A 80 1.33 20.04 7.28
C SER A 80 2.23 18.83 6.97
N ASP A 81 2.92 18.30 7.97
CA ASP A 81 3.81 17.15 7.78
C ASP A 81 3.04 15.87 7.47
N GLY A 82 1.84 15.69 8.02
CA GLY A 82 0.98 14.57 7.66
C GLY A 82 0.49 14.63 6.21
N ILE A 83 0.16 15.83 5.73
CA ILE A 83 -0.20 16.06 4.33
C ILE A 83 1.00 15.78 3.41
N LYS A 84 2.21 16.23 3.79
CA LYS A 84 3.45 15.92 3.04
C LYS A 84 3.73 14.42 2.99
N SER A 85 3.63 13.71 4.11
CA SER A 85 3.79 12.25 4.16
C SER A 85 2.78 11.55 3.25
N ALA A 86 1.51 11.94 3.30
CA ALA A 86 0.47 11.39 2.42
C ALA A 86 0.74 11.68 0.93
N MET A 87 1.27 12.87 0.60
CA MET A 87 1.64 13.21 -0.77
C MET A 87 2.82 12.36 -1.27
N ILE A 88 3.82 12.09 -0.41
CA ILE A 88 4.92 11.18 -0.72
C ILE A 88 4.39 9.76 -0.98
N ASP A 89 3.51 9.24 -0.11
CA ASP A 89 2.87 7.93 -0.31
C ASP A 89 2.11 7.87 -1.64
N LEU A 90 1.37 8.92 -1.99
CA LEU A 90 0.62 9.00 -3.25
C LEU A 90 1.55 8.90 -4.46
N PHE A 91 2.66 9.65 -4.47
CA PHE A 91 3.63 9.60 -5.56
C PHE A 91 4.35 8.26 -5.62
N LEU A 92 4.78 7.71 -4.49
CA LEU A 92 5.48 6.43 -4.45
C LEU A 92 4.59 5.29 -4.93
N LEU A 93 3.32 5.25 -4.53
CA LEU A 93 2.33 4.32 -5.09
C LEU A 93 2.19 4.49 -6.61
N SER A 94 2.13 5.72 -7.12
CA SER A 94 2.00 5.97 -8.56
C SER A 94 3.20 5.53 -9.40
N LYS A 95 4.34 5.22 -8.77
CA LYS A 95 5.56 4.72 -9.42
C LYS A 95 5.75 3.20 -9.32
N THR A 96 4.73 2.49 -8.85
CA THR A 96 4.72 1.02 -8.81
C THR A 96 4.18 0.44 -10.11
N GLN A 97 4.36 -0.86 -10.33
CA GLN A 97 3.85 -1.56 -11.51
C GLN A 97 2.30 -1.60 -11.53
N LYS A 98 1.71 -1.88 -10.37
CA LYS A 98 0.26 -1.95 -10.11
C LYS A 98 0.01 -1.73 -8.63
N ILE A 99 -1.23 -1.40 -8.27
CA ILE A 99 -1.63 -1.17 -6.88
C ILE A 99 -2.65 -2.21 -6.44
N LEU A 100 -2.38 -2.89 -5.33
CA LEU A 100 -3.37 -3.61 -4.51
C LEU A 100 -3.98 -2.61 -3.53
N GLY A 101 -5.23 -2.20 -3.74
CA GLY A 101 -5.85 -1.12 -2.97
C GLY A 101 -7.11 -1.56 -2.23
N SER A 102 -7.33 -1.04 -1.02
CA SER A 102 -8.64 -1.13 -0.37
C SER A 102 -9.73 -0.57 -1.29
N ASP A 103 -10.82 -1.30 -1.43
CA ASP A 103 -12.03 -0.77 -2.04
C ASP A 103 -12.55 0.40 -1.18
N TRP A 104 -13.23 1.36 -1.81
CA TRP A 104 -13.67 2.61 -1.16
C TRP A 104 -12.56 3.56 -0.69
N SER A 105 -11.37 3.50 -1.30
CA SER A 105 -10.37 4.55 -1.15
C SER A 105 -10.12 5.30 -2.45
N ALA A 106 -10.48 6.60 -2.46
CA ALA A 106 -10.08 7.51 -3.53
C ALA A 106 -8.56 7.68 -3.63
N PHE A 107 -7.81 7.37 -2.57
CA PHE A 107 -6.36 7.55 -2.52
C PHE A 107 -5.63 6.60 -3.50
N SER A 108 -5.92 5.28 -3.43
CA SER A 108 -5.34 4.30 -4.36
C SER A 108 -5.81 4.53 -5.80
N ALA A 109 -7.07 4.93 -6.00
CA ALA A 109 -7.57 5.31 -7.32
C ALA A 109 -6.85 6.53 -7.91
N THR A 110 -6.56 7.53 -7.08
CA THR A 110 -5.83 8.72 -7.50
C THR A 110 -4.38 8.38 -7.85
N ALA A 111 -3.69 7.58 -7.02
CA ALA A 111 -2.33 7.14 -7.30
C ALA A 111 -2.24 6.33 -8.61
N ALA A 112 -3.17 5.40 -8.83
CA ALA A 112 -3.23 4.61 -10.06
C ALA A 112 -3.44 5.48 -11.30
N LYS A 113 -4.37 6.44 -11.23
CA LYS A 113 -4.63 7.40 -12.32
C LYS A 113 -3.41 8.28 -12.60
N LEU A 114 -2.71 8.74 -11.55
CA LEU A 114 -1.50 9.55 -11.67
C LEU A 114 -0.37 8.77 -12.35
N GLY A 115 -0.19 7.50 -11.96
CA GLY A 115 0.83 6.62 -12.53
C GLY A 115 0.48 6.06 -13.91
N ARG A 116 -0.81 6.08 -14.29
CA ARG A 116 -1.37 5.32 -15.42
C ARG A 116 -1.09 3.82 -15.28
N ILE A 117 -1.26 3.32 -14.06
CA ILE A 117 -1.01 1.94 -13.68
C ILE A 117 -2.30 1.26 -13.23
N GLU A 118 -2.29 -0.08 -13.23
CA GLU A 118 -3.45 -0.86 -12.83
C GLU A 118 -3.77 -0.71 -11.33
N LEU A 119 -5.05 -0.61 -11.00
CA LEU A 119 -5.56 -0.74 -9.64
C LEU A 119 -6.36 -2.04 -9.52
N ILE A 120 -5.83 -2.98 -8.73
CA ILE A 120 -6.55 -4.18 -8.32
C ILE A 120 -7.21 -3.89 -6.97
N LYS A 121 -8.53 -3.77 -6.98
CA LYS A 121 -9.32 -3.53 -5.76
C LYS A 121 -9.42 -4.81 -4.96
N MET A 122 -9.02 -4.76 -3.69
CA MET A 122 -9.20 -5.85 -2.74
C MET A 122 -10.63 -5.80 -2.22
N LEU A 123 -11.52 -6.59 -2.79
CA LEU A 123 -12.92 -6.67 -2.41
C LEU A 123 -13.31 -8.14 -2.18
N LYS A 124 -14.08 -8.39 -1.12
CA LYS A 124 -14.74 -9.67 -0.86
C LYS A 124 -15.91 -9.91 -1.81
#